data_AF-A0A367V629-F1
#
_entry.id   AF-A0A367V629-F1
#
_cell.length_a   1.000
_cell.length_b   1.000
_cell.length_c   1.000
_cell.angle_alpha   90.00
_cell.angle_beta   90.00
_cell.angle_gamma   90.00
#
_symmetry.space_group_name_H-M   'P 1'
#
loop_
_entity.id
_entity.type
_entity.pdbx_description
1 polymer ?
#
loop_
_entity_poly.entity_id
_entity_poly.type
_entity_poly.pdbx_seq_one_letter_code
_entity_poly.pdbx_strand_id
1 'polypeptide(L)'
;MNMQSHDRQMPIMEHLIELRNRLTWAVLALFITFGVCYYFVEDIYGFLVRPLADIMGPDRRMIYTALTEVFFTYVKVSFFAACFVSAPVFLGQFWAFVAPGLYKNERSAFMPFLFATPVLFLMGGALVYYLIMPLAWKFFLSFEQAGGAANLAIQLEAKVGEYLSLVMKLIFAFGLCFQLPVLLTLMARAGIVTADGLARRRKYAIVIAFGFAAVLTPPDLISQIGLGIPIIILYEISIVMARVSERKRAKANAEDDEDDEDEAESDDGEEAQASTGTTVATAQESVDAQGEAAASYDDGQSSLTRSSDDDGDAPKLSGPSNNDDGEDDFNNAR
;
A
#
# COMPACT_ATOMS: atom_id res chain seq x y z
N MET A 1 -2.18 21.26 -37.08
CA MET A 1 -3.33 21.16 -36.14
C MET A 1 -2.77 20.51 -34.88
N ASN A 2 -2.40 21.32 -33.87
CA ASN A 2 -1.62 20.84 -32.73
C ASN A 2 -2.50 20.02 -31.78
N MET A 3 -2.21 18.73 -31.69
CA MET A 3 -2.87 17.80 -30.78
C MET A 3 -2.25 17.98 -29.39
N GLN A 4 -2.86 18.83 -28.56
CA GLN A 4 -2.52 18.94 -27.14
C GLN A 4 -3.05 17.70 -26.42
N SER A 5 -2.15 16.79 -26.05
CA SER A 5 -2.41 15.75 -25.07
C SER A 5 -2.73 16.40 -23.72
N HIS A 6 -4.02 16.47 -23.38
CA HIS A 6 -4.45 16.78 -22.02
C HIS A 6 -4.04 15.62 -21.12
N ASP A 7 -2.86 15.71 -20.52
CA ASP A 7 -2.50 14.92 -19.34
C ASP A 7 -3.45 15.35 -18.21
N ARG A 8 -4.56 14.62 -18.08
CA ARG A 8 -5.63 14.89 -17.12
C ARG A 8 -5.17 14.45 -15.73
N GLN A 9 -4.20 15.16 -15.16
CA GLN A 9 -3.96 15.13 -13.72
C GLN A 9 -5.25 15.63 -13.07
N MET A 10 -6.00 14.73 -12.42
CA MET A 10 -7.22 15.10 -11.71
C MET A 10 -6.88 16.21 -10.70
N PRO A 11 -7.56 17.36 -10.73
CA PRO A 11 -7.44 18.40 -9.72
C PRO A 11 -7.52 17.78 -8.31
N ILE A 12 -6.69 18.26 -7.37
CA ILE A 12 -6.70 17.79 -5.96
C ILE A 12 -8.13 17.82 -5.37
N MET A 13 -8.97 18.76 -5.81
CA MET A 13 -10.38 18.81 -5.43
C MET A 13 -11.21 17.62 -5.93
N GLU A 14 -10.96 17.11 -7.13
CA GLU A 14 -11.65 15.90 -7.63
C GLU A 14 -11.27 14.66 -6.81
N HIS A 15 -10.00 14.53 -6.44
CA HIS A 15 -9.52 13.43 -5.58
C HIS A 15 -10.13 13.48 -4.18
N LEU A 16 -10.29 14.68 -3.59
CA LEU A 16 -10.95 14.86 -2.29
C LEU A 16 -12.46 14.57 -2.35
N ILE A 17 -13.13 14.95 -3.45
CA ILE A 17 -14.56 14.67 -3.65
C ILE A 17 -14.79 13.16 -3.80
N GLU A 18 -13.89 12.48 -4.51
CA GLU A 18 -13.91 11.03 -4.65
C GLU A 18 -13.71 10.32 -3.31
N LEU A 19 -12.72 10.75 -2.51
CA LEU A 19 -12.50 10.21 -1.16
C LEU A 19 -13.74 10.34 -0.28
N ARG A 20 -14.36 11.53 -0.26
CA ARG A 20 -15.57 11.78 0.51
C ARG A 20 -16.68 10.83 0.12
N ASN A 21 -16.98 10.72 -1.17
CA ASN A 21 -18.10 9.89 -1.64
C ASN A 21 -17.88 8.42 -1.27
N ARG A 22 -16.66 7.90 -1.47
CA ARG A 22 -16.27 6.52 -1.13
C ARG A 22 -16.36 6.27 0.37
N LEU A 23 -15.89 7.24 1.18
CA LEU A 23 -15.99 7.17 2.64
C LEU A 23 -17.44 7.16 3.10
N THR A 24 -18.33 7.96 2.50
CA THR A 24 -19.76 7.96 2.83
C THR A 24 -20.39 6.59 2.59
N TRP A 25 -20.13 5.96 1.45
CA TRP A 25 -20.63 4.61 1.17
C TRP A 25 -20.07 3.55 2.12
N ALA A 26 -18.77 3.63 2.46
CA ALA A 26 -18.15 2.71 3.40
C ALA A 26 -18.72 2.86 4.82
N VAL A 27 -18.96 4.09 5.27
CA VAL A 27 -19.59 4.39 6.56
C VAL A 27 -21.05 3.95 6.58
N LEU A 28 -21.80 4.19 5.50
CA LEU A 28 -23.20 3.75 5.40
C LEU A 28 -23.29 2.22 5.46
N ALA A 29 -22.43 1.51 4.71
CA ALA A 29 -22.36 0.06 4.76
C ALA A 29 -22.05 -0.45 6.17
N LEU A 30 -21.11 0.19 6.88
CA LEU A 30 -20.75 -0.15 8.26
C LEU A 30 -21.94 0.04 9.22
N PHE A 31 -22.71 1.12 9.11
CA PHE A 31 -23.87 1.34 9.99
C PHE A 31 -25.01 0.37 9.72
N ILE A 32 -25.23 0.01 8.45
CA ILE A 32 -26.23 -1.00 8.08
C ILE A 32 -25.83 -2.36 8.64
N THR A 33 -24.57 -2.79 8.42
CA THR A 33 -24.09 -4.07 8.96
C THR A 33 -24.04 -4.06 10.48
N PHE A 34 -23.76 -2.93 11.11
CA PHE A 34 -23.82 -2.76 12.56
C PHE A 34 -25.20 -3.04 13.13
N GLY A 35 -26.27 -2.51 12.52
CA GLY A 35 -27.63 -2.81 12.95
C GLY A 35 -27.95 -4.31 12.88
N VAL A 36 -27.52 -4.97 11.80
CA VAL A 36 -27.68 -6.43 11.63
C VAL A 36 -26.86 -7.21 12.65
N CYS A 37 -25.58 -6.87 12.84
CA CYS A 37 -24.71 -7.54 13.81
C CYS A 37 -25.17 -7.32 15.25
N TYR A 38 -25.78 -6.17 15.57
CA TYR A 38 -26.34 -5.91 16.90
C TYR A 38 -27.52 -6.82 17.20
N TYR A 39 -28.35 -7.13 16.20
CA TYR A 39 -29.44 -8.10 16.35
C TYR A 39 -28.92 -9.52 16.68
N PHE A 40 -27.78 -9.92 16.09
CA PHE A 40 -27.14 -11.24 16.31
C PHE A 40 -26.00 -11.20 17.34
N VAL A 41 -25.97 -10.21 18.25
CA VAL A 41 -24.82 -9.99 19.13
C VAL A 41 -24.54 -11.15 20.08
N GLU A 42 -25.58 -11.84 20.55
CA GLU A 42 -25.44 -12.96 21.48
C GLU A 42 -24.72 -14.15 20.83
N ASP A 43 -25.05 -14.46 19.57
CA ASP A 43 -24.39 -15.51 18.80
C ASP A 43 -22.92 -15.18 18.52
N ILE A 44 -22.65 -13.93 18.13
CA ILE A 44 -21.30 -13.44 17.87
C ILE A 44 -20.46 -13.44 19.16
N TYR A 45 -21.05 -13.00 20.25
CA TYR A 45 -20.44 -13.04 21.58
C TYR A 45 -20.10 -14.48 21.98
N GLY A 46 -21.05 -15.40 21.84
CA GLY A 46 -20.85 -16.82 22.12
C GLY A 46 -19.73 -17.42 21.27
N PHE A 47 -19.66 -17.06 19.98
CA PHE A 47 -18.56 -17.45 19.10
C PHE A 47 -17.21 -16.95 19.63
N LEU A 48 -17.08 -15.66 19.97
CA LEU A 48 -15.81 -15.11 20.45
C LEU A 48 -15.34 -15.70 21.79
N VAL A 49 -16.27 -16.11 22.65
CA VAL A 49 -15.99 -16.68 23.98
C VAL A 49 -15.67 -18.16 23.93
N ARG A 50 -16.15 -18.87 22.92
CA ARG A 50 -16.04 -20.33 22.79
C ARG A 50 -14.62 -20.88 23.00
N PRO A 51 -13.54 -20.32 22.41
CA PRO A 51 -12.19 -20.84 22.61
C PRO A 51 -11.74 -20.82 24.07
N LEU A 52 -12.20 -19.84 24.86
CA LEU A 52 -11.90 -19.78 26.29
C LEU A 52 -12.74 -20.79 27.08
N ALA A 53 -14.04 -20.89 26.76
CA ALA A 53 -14.96 -21.83 27.40
C ALA A 53 -14.51 -23.28 27.24
N ASP A 54 -14.05 -23.64 26.03
CA ASP A 54 -13.56 -25.00 25.73
C ASP A 54 -12.31 -25.39 26.55
N ILE A 55 -11.48 -24.42 26.94
CA ILE A 55 -10.24 -24.68 27.70
C ILE A 55 -10.50 -24.64 29.22
N MET A 56 -11.37 -23.73 29.69
CA MET A 56 -11.67 -23.55 31.10
C MET A 56 -12.62 -24.62 31.69
N GLY A 57 -13.46 -25.24 30.85
CA GLY A 57 -14.46 -26.21 31.29
C GLY A 57 -15.72 -25.56 31.88
N PRO A 58 -16.74 -26.37 32.23
CA PRO A 58 -18.09 -25.89 32.56
C PRO A 58 -18.21 -25.15 33.91
N ASP A 59 -17.25 -25.35 34.81
CA ASP A 59 -17.31 -24.82 36.19
C ASP A 59 -16.73 -23.41 36.34
N ARG A 60 -16.21 -22.83 35.24
CA ARG A 60 -15.62 -21.48 35.23
C ARG A 60 -16.59 -20.45 34.69
N ARG A 61 -16.46 -19.22 35.17
CA ARG A 61 -17.32 -18.08 34.81
C ARG A 61 -16.48 -16.88 34.39
N MET A 62 -17.12 -15.99 33.65
CA MET A 62 -16.63 -14.63 33.46
C MET A 62 -17.45 -13.67 34.29
N ILE A 63 -16.79 -12.64 34.81
CA ILE A 63 -17.42 -11.62 35.65
C ILE A 63 -17.49 -10.28 34.91
N TYR A 64 -18.44 -9.45 35.29
CA TYR A 64 -18.46 -8.03 34.95
C TYR A 64 -18.50 -7.23 36.25
N THR A 65 -17.78 -6.12 36.29
CA THR A 65 -17.61 -5.33 37.53
C THR A 65 -18.47 -4.08 37.54
N ALA A 66 -18.87 -3.60 36.36
CA ALA A 66 -19.72 -2.42 36.22
C ALA A 66 -21.07 -2.80 35.59
N LEU A 67 -22.14 -2.12 36.05
CA LEU A 67 -23.51 -2.38 35.59
C LEU A 67 -23.69 -2.19 34.08
N THR A 68 -23.02 -1.19 33.51
CA THR A 68 -23.11 -0.85 32.08
C THR A 68 -22.14 -1.63 31.19
N GLU A 69 -21.27 -2.46 31.79
CA GLU A 69 -20.18 -3.13 31.08
C GLU A 69 -20.68 -4.07 29.97
N VAL A 70 -21.72 -4.85 30.27
CA VAL A 70 -22.30 -5.81 29.31
C VAL A 70 -22.89 -5.09 28.11
N PHE A 71 -23.64 -4.00 28.35
CA PHE A 71 -24.21 -3.17 27.28
C PHE A 71 -23.13 -2.62 26.34
N PHE A 72 -22.08 -2.00 26.90
CA PHE A 72 -20.97 -1.49 26.07
C PHE A 72 -20.18 -2.60 25.39
N THR A 73 -20.09 -3.78 25.99
CA THR A 73 -19.48 -4.95 25.37
C THR A 73 -20.27 -5.38 24.14
N TYR A 74 -21.59 -5.46 24.22
CA TYR A 74 -22.44 -5.82 23.07
C TYR A 74 -22.33 -4.80 21.94
N VAL A 75 -22.32 -3.51 22.25
CA VAL A 75 -22.08 -2.46 21.24
C VAL A 75 -20.70 -2.65 20.57
N LYS A 76 -19.64 -2.91 21.35
CA LYS A 76 -18.29 -3.15 20.80
C LYS A 76 -18.23 -4.40 19.93
N VAL A 77 -18.81 -5.51 20.38
CA VAL A 77 -18.85 -6.78 19.64
C VAL A 77 -19.60 -6.61 18.32
N SER A 78 -20.73 -5.92 18.35
CA SER A 78 -21.53 -5.64 17.16
C SER A 78 -20.77 -4.76 16.17
N PHE A 79 -20.07 -3.73 16.66
CA PHE A 79 -19.23 -2.86 15.84
C PHE A 79 -18.05 -3.61 15.22
N PHE A 80 -17.38 -4.43 16.03
CA PHE A 80 -16.31 -5.29 15.57
C PHE A 80 -16.78 -6.25 14.46
N ALA A 81 -17.89 -6.95 14.66
CA ALA A 81 -18.45 -7.84 13.66
C ALA A 81 -18.90 -7.09 12.40
N ALA A 82 -19.49 -5.90 12.58
CA ALA A 82 -19.88 -5.03 11.48
C ALA A 82 -18.68 -4.68 10.59
N CYS A 83 -17.53 -4.35 11.19
CA CYS A 83 -16.28 -4.09 10.45
C CYS A 83 -15.84 -5.29 9.60
N PHE A 84 -15.99 -6.52 10.11
CA PHE A 84 -15.66 -7.74 9.37
C PHE A 84 -16.64 -7.99 8.22
N VAL A 85 -17.94 -7.83 8.46
CA VAL A 85 -18.98 -8.01 7.43
C VAL A 85 -18.89 -6.93 6.36
N SER A 86 -18.60 -5.68 6.74
CA SER A 86 -18.41 -4.58 5.81
C SER A 86 -17.01 -4.54 5.18
N ALA A 87 -16.08 -5.42 5.60
CA ALA A 87 -14.70 -5.43 5.14
C ALA A 87 -14.58 -5.49 3.60
N PRO A 88 -15.35 -6.31 2.86
CA PRO A 88 -15.28 -6.32 1.40
C PRO A 88 -15.58 -4.97 0.76
N VAL A 89 -16.55 -4.23 1.30
CA VAL A 89 -16.91 -2.88 0.82
C VAL A 89 -15.83 -1.89 1.23
N PHE A 90 -15.45 -1.86 2.52
CA PHE A 90 -14.48 -0.90 3.04
C PHE A 90 -13.11 -1.03 2.36
N LEU A 91 -12.57 -2.25 2.33
CA LEU A 91 -11.29 -2.56 1.70
C LEU A 91 -11.36 -2.35 0.19
N GLY A 92 -12.46 -2.72 -0.44
CA GLY A 92 -12.69 -2.47 -1.86
C GLY A 92 -12.62 -0.98 -2.21
N GLN A 93 -13.31 -0.14 -1.44
CA GLN A 93 -13.33 1.31 -1.63
C GLN A 93 -11.98 1.96 -1.33
N PHE A 94 -11.29 1.51 -0.27
CA PHE A 94 -9.94 1.97 0.09
C PHE A 94 -8.95 1.71 -1.05
N TRP A 95 -8.91 0.48 -1.55
CA TRP A 95 -7.99 0.08 -2.60
C TRP A 95 -8.31 0.73 -3.93
N ALA A 96 -9.59 0.85 -4.28
CA ALA A 96 -9.99 1.56 -5.49
C ALA A 96 -9.68 3.07 -5.43
N PHE A 97 -9.40 3.65 -4.26
CA PHE A 97 -8.96 5.04 -4.10
C PHE A 97 -7.43 5.16 -4.20
N VAL A 98 -6.70 4.13 -3.77
CA VAL A 98 -5.23 4.05 -3.92
C VAL A 98 -4.83 3.72 -5.36
N ALA A 99 -5.60 2.87 -6.05
CA ALA A 99 -5.33 2.39 -7.41
C ALA A 99 -5.17 3.46 -8.52
N PRO A 100 -6.00 4.53 -8.59
CA PRO A 100 -5.96 5.50 -9.68
C PRO A 100 -4.66 6.31 -9.72
N GLY A 101 -3.98 6.45 -8.57
CA GLY A 101 -2.70 7.15 -8.49
C GLY A 101 -1.50 6.34 -8.96
N LEU A 102 -1.68 5.05 -9.27
CA LEU A 102 -0.57 4.09 -9.43
C LEU A 102 -0.51 3.40 -10.78
N TYR A 103 -1.63 3.35 -11.52
CA TYR A 103 -1.71 2.70 -12.83
C TYR A 103 -2.53 3.56 -13.80
N LYS A 104 -1.85 4.19 -14.77
CA LYS A 104 -2.54 4.89 -15.86
C LYS A 104 -3.09 3.91 -16.93
N ASN A 105 -2.59 2.66 -17.05
CA ASN A 105 -2.99 1.76 -18.15
C ASN A 105 -3.42 0.31 -17.83
N GLU A 106 -3.32 -0.22 -16.60
CA GLU A 106 -3.65 -1.65 -16.33
C GLU A 106 -4.70 -1.86 -15.22
N ARG A 107 -5.98 -1.57 -15.49
CA ARG A 107 -7.08 -1.86 -14.55
C ARG A 107 -7.24 -3.36 -14.24
N SER A 108 -6.93 -4.25 -15.20
CA SER A 108 -7.11 -5.70 -15.06
C SER A 108 -6.16 -6.33 -14.05
N ALA A 109 -4.92 -5.82 -13.98
CA ALA A 109 -3.88 -6.33 -13.09
C ALA A 109 -4.17 -6.10 -11.60
N PHE A 110 -5.15 -5.25 -11.28
CA PHE A 110 -5.55 -4.88 -9.92
C PHE A 110 -6.74 -5.68 -9.36
N MET A 111 -7.62 -6.16 -10.24
CA MET A 111 -8.82 -6.93 -9.88
C MET A 111 -8.55 -8.14 -8.94
N PRO A 112 -7.50 -8.96 -9.14
CA PRO A 112 -7.25 -10.10 -8.25
C PRO A 112 -6.86 -9.64 -6.84
N PHE A 113 -6.18 -8.50 -6.68
CA PHE A 113 -5.82 -7.97 -5.37
C PHE A 113 -7.05 -7.50 -4.61
N LEU A 114 -7.99 -6.85 -5.30
CA LEU A 114 -9.24 -6.37 -4.70
C LEU A 114 -10.08 -7.50 -4.08
N PHE A 115 -10.06 -8.68 -4.71
CA PHE A 115 -10.71 -9.89 -4.17
C PHE A 115 -9.85 -10.59 -3.12
N ALA A 116 -8.53 -10.59 -3.27
CA ALA A 116 -7.62 -11.20 -2.30
C ALA A 116 -7.65 -10.47 -0.95
N THR A 117 -7.81 -9.15 -0.92
CA THR A 117 -7.74 -8.34 0.30
C THR A 117 -8.78 -8.75 1.36
N PRO A 118 -10.09 -8.86 1.07
CA PRO A 118 -11.06 -9.33 2.06
C PRO A 118 -10.81 -10.77 2.50
N VAL A 119 -10.39 -11.64 1.59
CA VAL A 119 -10.05 -13.03 1.91
C VAL A 119 -8.86 -13.10 2.88
N LEU A 120 -7.80 -12.34 2.61
CA LEU A 120 -6.63 -12.23 3.49
C LEU A 120 -7.00 -11.62 4.85
N PHE A 121 -7.91 -10.63 4.88
CA PHE A 121 -8.37 -10.02 6.12
C PHE A 121 -9.06 -11.06 7.02
N LEU A 122 -9.99 -11.82 6.44
CA LEU A 122 -10.69 -12.90 7.14
C LEU A 122 -9.74 -14.03 7.55
N MET A 123 -8.78 -14.39 6.68
CA MET A 123 -7.76 -15.39 6.99
C MET A 123 -6.86 -14.96 8.15
N GLY A 124 -6.49 -13.68 8.24
CA GLY A 124 -5.72 -13.15 9.36
C GLY A 124 -6.49 -13.22 10.67
N GLY A 125 -7.77 -12.84 10.65
CA GLY A 125 -8.65 -12.99 11.81
C GLY A 125 -8.85 -14.45 12.22
N ALA A 126 -9.03 -15.35 11.24
CA ALA A 126 -9.16 -16.78 11.47
C ALA A 126 -7.89 -17.38 12.08
N LEU A 127 -6.69 -16.99 11.61
CA LEU A 127 -5.43 -17.44 12.20
C LEU A 127 -5.35 -17.07 13.68
N VAL A 128 -5.75 -15.85 14.06
CA VAL A 128 -5.76 -15.47 15.47
C VAL A 128 -6.75 -16.31 16.28
N TYR A 129 -7.98 -16.43 15.80
CA TYR A 129 -9.04 -17.15 16.51
C TYR A 129 -8.72 -18.64 16.69
N TYR A 130 -8.24 -19.31 15.65
CA TYR A 130 -8.03 -20.76 15.68
C TYR A 130 -6.65 -21.20 16.16
N LEU A 131 -5.60 -20.38 16.00
CA LEU A 131 -4.23 -20.75 16.35
C LEU A 131 -3.70 -19.96 17.55
N ILE A 132 -3.81 -18.63 17.51
CA ILE A 132 -3.15 -17.76 18.49
C ILE A 132 -3.89 -17.75 19.83
N MET A 133 -5.22 -17.60 19.82
CA MET A 133 -6.03 -17.62 21.05
C MET A 133 -5.82 -18.88 21.89
N PRO A 134 -5.97 -20.11 21.37
CA PRO A 134 -5.78 -21.30 22.20
C PRO A 134 -4.34 -21.42 22.72
N LEU A 135 -3.35 -20.93 21.99
CA LEU A 135 -1.97 -20.90 22.47
C LEU A 135 -1.81 -19.91 23.64
N ALA A 136 -2.33 -18.69 23.49
CA ALA A 136 -2.30 -17.66 24.53
C ALA A 136 -3.06 -18.09 25.78
N TRP A 137 -4.26 -18.65 25.66
CA TRP A 137 -5.06 -19.07 26.81
C TRP A 137 -4.45 -20.25 27.57
N LYS A 138 -3.89 -21.24 26.87
CA LYS A 138 -3.13 -22.33 27.53
C LYS A 138 -1.93 -21.78 28.32
N PHE A 139 -1.25 -20.78 27.77
CA PHE A 139 -0.15 -20.11 28.45
C PHE A 139 -0.64 -19.33 29.69
N PHE A 140 -1.68 -18.51 29.57
CA PHE A 140 -2.21 -17.76 30.72
C PHE A 140 -2.74 -18.67 31.83
N LEU A 141 -3.43 -19.76 31.47
CA LEU A 141 -3.92 -20.75 32.43
C LEU A 141 -2.80 -21.55 33.08
N SER A 142 -1.62 -21.65 32.46
CA SER A 142 -0.46 -22.32 33.07
C SER A 142 0.07 -21.60 34.33
N PHE A 143 -0.30 -20.34 34.53
CA PHE A 143 0.04 -19.58 35.74
C PHE A 143 -0.93 -19.82 36.91
N GLU A 144 -2.06 -20.49 36.69
CA GLU A 144 -2.96 -20.82 37.79
C GLU A 144 -2.25 -21.74 38.80
N GLN A 145 -2.40 -21.41 40.07
CA GLN A 145 -1.87 -22.22 41.16
C GLN A 145 -3.03 -22.75 41.99
N ALA A 146 -3.15 -24.08 42.03
CA ALA A 146 -4.02 -24.73 42.99
C ALA A 146 -3.50 -24.38 44.39
N GLY A 147 -4.33 -23.69 45.19
CA GLY A 147 -3.96 -23.28 46.54
C GLY A 147 -3.55 -24.49 47.39
N GLY A 148 -2.53 -24.29 48.23
CA GLY A 148 -2.01 -25.30 49.16
C GLY A 148 -1.96 -24.77 50.59
N ALA A 149 -1.52 -25.58 51.53
CA ALA A 149 -1.48 -25.21 52.96
C ALA A 149 -0.66 -23.94 53.29
N ALA A 150 0.22 -23.50 52.39
CA ALA A 150 1.08 -22.33 52.55
C ALA A 150 0.91 -21.24 51.47
N ASN A 151 0.02 -21.42 50.48
CA ASN A 151 -0.17 -20.45 49.38
C ASN A 151 -1.65 -20.30 49.03
N LEU A 152 -2.08 -19.06 48.77
CA LEU A 152 -3.45 -18.78 48.31
C LEU A 152 -3.64 -19.34 46.90
N ALA A 153 -4.85 -19.85 46.62
CA ALA A 153 -5.22 -20.25 45.27
C ALA A 153 -5.27 -19.02 44.36
N ILE A 154 -4.60 -19.10 43.22
CA ILE A 154 -4.66 -18.08 42.17
C ILE A 154 -5.44 -18.69 41.01
N GLN A 155 -6.65 -18.19 40.80
CA GLN A 155 -7.56 -18.61 39.74
C GLN A 155 -7.83 -17.45 38.80
N LEU A 156 -7.88 -17.74 37.50
CA LEU A 156 -8.27 -16.79 36.47
C LEU A 156 -9.79 -16.61 36.50
N GLU A 157 -10.23 -15.41 36.92
CA GLU A 157 -11.59 -14.91 36.77
C GLU A 157 -11.57 -13.85 35.67
N ALA A 158 -11.85 -14.28 34.43
CA ALA A 158 -11.77 -13.39 33.28
C ALA A 158 -12.91 -12.38 33.28
N LYS A 159 -12.59 -11.10 33.15
CA LYS A 159 -13.59 -10.04 33.03
C LYS A 159 -14.08 -9.91 31.59
N VAL A 160 -15.40 -9.88 31.42
CA VAL A 160 -16.07 -9.88 30.11
C VAL A 160 -15.53 -8.76 29.21
N GLY A 161 -15.57 -7.50 29.68
CA GLY A 161 -15.18 -6.37 28.84
C GLY A 161 -13.70 -6.40 28.43
N GLU A 162 -12.82 -6.88 29.29
CA GLU A 162 -11.37 -6.94 29.06
C GLU A 162 -11.00 -8.09 28.12
N TYR A 163 -11.57 -9.27 28.35
CA TYR A 163 -11.39 -10.43 27.49
C TYR A 163 -11.83 -10.13 26.05
N LEU A 164 -13.07 -9.64 25.86
CA LEU A 164 -13.57 -9.36 24.52
C LEU A 164 -12.76 -8.24 23.87
N SER A 165 -12.39 -7.19 24.63
CA SER A 165 -11.57 -6.10 24.07
C SER A 165 -10.20 -6.59 23.60
N LEU A 166 -9.55 -7.50 24.34
CA LEU A 166 -8.28 -8.09 23.95
C LEU A 166 -8.45 -8.95 22.68
N VAL A 167 -9.41 -9.88 22.69
CA VAL A 167 -9.73 -10.75 21.56
C VAL A 167 -10.03 -9.96 20.29
N MET A 168 -10.94 -8.99 20.36
CA MET A 168 -11.33 -8.18 19.20
C MET A 168 -10.15 -7.36 18.66
N LYS A 169 -9.33 -6.76 19.54
CA LYS A 169 -8.13 -6.03 19.12
C LYS A 169 -7.14 -6.94 18.40
N LEU A 170 -6.87 -8.13 18.93
CA LEU A 170 -5.96 -9.10 18.32
C LEU A 170 -6.44 -9.55 16.94
N ILE A 171 -7.70 -9.99 16.81
CA ILE A 171 -8.25 -10.43 15.51
C ILE A 171 -8.19 -9.28 14.51
N PHE A 172 -8.64 -8.08 14.89
CA PHE A 172 -8.68 -6.94 13.98
C PHE A 172 -7.28 -6.51 13.54
N ALA A 173 -6.34 -6.40 14.47
CA ALA A 173 -4.97 -6.02 14.18
C ALA A 173 -4.28 -7.03 13.24
N PHE A 174 -4.49 -8.33 13.44
CA PHE A 174 -3.96 -9.35 12.53
C PHE A 174 -4.65 -9.36 11.18
N GLY A 175 -5.96 -9.14 11.12
CA GLY A 175 -6.66 -8.95 9.85
C GLY A 175 -6.02 -7.82 9.03
N LEU A 176 -5.62 -6.72 9.69
CA LEU A 176 -4.88 -5.63 9.07
C LEU A 176 -3.43 -6.02 8.70
N CYS A 177 -2.71 -6.73 9.55
CA CYS A 177 -1.36 -7.22 9.22
C CYS A 177 -1.35 -8.15 8.01
N PHE A 178 -2.42 -8.92 7.81
CA PHE A 178 -2.60 -9.74 6.61
C PHE A 178 -2.78 -8.93 5.34
N GLN A 179 -2.91 -7.60 5.41
CA GLN A 179 -2.87 -6.72 4.24
C GLN A 179 -1.45 -6.34 3.81
N LEU A 180 -0.42 -6.66 4.62
CA LEU A 180 0.98 -6.38 4.27
C LEU A 180 1.41 -7.00 2.93
N PRO A 181 1.07 -8.27 2.59
CA PRO A 181 1.42 -8.85 1.31
C PRO A 181 0.82 -8.10 0.13
N VAL A 182 -0.46 -7.71 0.23
CA VAL A 182 -1.13 -6.93 -0.82
C VAL A 182 -0.48 -5.55 -0.94
N LEU A 183 -0.31 -4.85 0.18
CA LEU A 183 0.25 -3.51 0.22
C LEU A 183 1.67 -3.45 -0.36
N LEU A 184 2.57 -4.32 0.11
CA LEU A 184 3.95 -4.32 -0.33
C LEU A 184 4.10 -4.77 -1.78
N THR A 185 3.26 -5.72 -2.24
CA THR A 185 3.26 -6.13 -3.67
C THR A 185 2.81 -4.98 -4.57
N LEU A 186 1.78 -4.23 -4.18
CA LEU A 186 1.31 -3.07 -4.95
C LEU A 186 2.35 -1.94 -4.95
N MET A 187 2.99 -1.66 -3.81
CA MET A 187 4.10 -0.70 -3.74
C MET A 187 5.29 -1.13 -4.61
N ALA A 188 5.59 -2.44 -4.68
CA ALA A 188 6.68 -2.95 -5.50
C ALA A 188 6.36 -2.81 -7.00
N ARG A 189 5.13 -3.13 -7.38
CA ARG A 189 4.67 -2.92 -8.75
C ARG A 189 4.73 -1.46 -9.19
N ALA A 190 4.40 -0.55 -8.30
CA ALA A 190 4.52 0.89 -8.51
C ALA A 190 5.96 1.40 -8.63
N GLY A 191 6.95 0.58 -8.29
CA GLY A 191 8.35 1.00 -8.21
C GLY A 191 8.69 1.84 -6.98
N ILE A 192 7.77 2.01 -6.02
CA ILE A 192 8.03 2.74 -4.76
C ILE A 192 9.02 1.97 -3.87
N VAL A 193 8.92 0.64 -3.91
CA VAL A 193 9.82 -0.25 -3.16
C VAL A 193 10.36 -1.34 -4.08
N THR A 194 11.52 -1.91 -3.72
CA THR A 194 12.10 -3.03 -4.46
C THR A 194 12.21 -4.28 -3.57
N ALA A 195 12.07 -5.47 -4.14
CA ALA A 195 12.17 -6.73 -3.41
C ALA A 195 13.52 -6.87 -2.69
N ASP A 196 14.60 -6.43 -3.32
CA ASP A 196 15.93 -6.40 -2.71
C ASP A 196 16.05 -5.34 -1.61
N GLY A 197 15.35 -4.20 -1.77
CA GLY A 197 15.23 -3.18 -0.72
C GLY A 197 14.53 -3.71 0.53
N LEU A 198 13.43 -4.44 0.36
CA LEU A 198 12.73 -5.12 1.46
C LEU A 198 13.62 -6.20 2.08
N ALA A 199 14.27 -7.03 1.26
CA ALA A 199 15.16 -8.09 1.75
C ALA A 199 16.33 -7.55 2.59
N ARG A 200 16.92 -6.40 2.22
CA ARG A 200 17.96 -5.75 3.03
C ARG A 200 17.45 -5.23 4.37
N ARG A 201 16.14 -4.94 4.49
CA ARG A 201 15.52 -4.38 5.71
C ARG A 201 14.85 -5.42 6.62
N ARG A 202 15.10 -6.73 6.41
CA ARG A 202 14.59 -7.84 7.25
C ARG A 202 14.76 -7.60 8.76
N LYS A 203 15.94 -7.15 9.18
CA LYS A 203 16.22 -6.86 10.60
C LYS A 203 15.26 -5.84 11.21
N TYR A 204 14.86 -4.81 10.44
CA TYR A 204 13.90 -3.81 10.89
C TYR A 204 12.48 -4.38 10.91
N ALA A 205 12.11 -5.18 9.91
CA ALA A 205 10.81 -5.84 9.88
C ALA A 205 10.61 -6.79 11.08
N ILE A 206 11.65 -7.52 11.48
CA ILE A 206 11.62 -8.38 12.68
C ILE A 206 11.36 -7.53 13.93
N VAL A 207 12.10 -6.43 14.13
CA VAL A 207 11.91 -5.54 15.29
C VAL A 207 10.50 -4.93 15.30
N ILE A 208 10.01 -4.48 14.14
CA ILE A 208 8.65 -3.93 14.03
C ILE A 208 7.60 -5.00 14.33
N ALA A 209 7.76 -6.22 13.82
CA ALA A 209 6.84 -7.33 14.07
C ALA A 209 6.76 -7.68 15.56
N PHE A 210 7.91 -7.82 16.22
CA PHE A 210 7.95 -8.08 17.66
C PHE A 210 7.51 -6.90 18.52
N GLY A 211 7.74 -5.67 18.07
CA GLY A 211 7.22 -4.45 18.71
C GLY A 211 5.70 -4.38 18.60
N PHE A 212 5.14 -4.71 17.44
CA PHE A 212 3.70 -4.79 17.25
C PHE A 212 3.07 -5.90 18.10
N ALA A 213 3.71 -7.08 18.15
CA ALA A 213 3.29 -8.16 19.03
C ALA A 213 3.32 -7.72 20.51
N ALA A 214 4.36 -7.01 20.95
CA ALA A 214 4.48 -6.51 22.33
C ALA A 214 3.43 -5.46 22.72
N VAL A 215 2.90 -4.70 21.76
CA VAL A 215 1.80 -3.74 22.01
C VAL A 215 0.46 -4.46 22.08
N LEU A 216 0.32 -5.54 21.31
CA LEU A 216 -0.93 -6.28 21.18
C LEU A 216 -1.15 -7.31 22.28
N THR A 217 -0.09 -8.02 22.68
CA THR A 217 -0.15 -8.93 23.82
C THR A 217 0.28 -8.20 25.08
N PRO A 218 -0.18 -8.66 26.26
CA PRO A 218 0.53 -8.39 27.50
C PRO A 218 2.03 -8.74 27.35
N PRO A 219 2.92 -8.26 28.26
CA PRO A 219 4.34 -8.56 28.22
C PRO A 219 4.60 -10.04 28.53
N ASP A 220 4.33 -10.91 27.56
CA ASP A 220 4.46 -12.35 27.66
C ASP A 220 5.21 -12.91 26.45
N LEU A 221 6.29 -13.65 26.70
CA LEU A 221 7.24 -14.04 25.66
C LEU A 221 6.64 -15.06 24.68
N ILE A 222 5.82 -15.99 25.17
CA ILE A 222 5.29 -17.09 24.36
C ILE A 222 4.27 -16.57 23.35
N SER A 223 3.30 -15.77 23.79
CA SER A 223 2.34 -15.17 22.87
C SER A 223 3.01 -14.11 22.00
N GLN A 224 3.95 -13.31 22.52
CA GLN A 224 4.69 -12.36 21.69
C GLN A 224 5.42 -13.04 20.52
N ILE A 225 6.09 -14.18 20.77
CA ILE A 225 6.70 -15.00 19.72
C ILE A 225 5.65 -15.64 18.81
N GLY A 226 4.57 -16.17 19.40
CA GLY A 226 3.45 -16.75 18.67
C GLY A 226 2.79 -15.78 17.69
N LEU A 227 2.71 -14.49 18.03
CA LEU A 227 2.19 -13.43 17.16
C LEU A 227 3.25 -12.88 16.20
N GLY A 228 4.50 -12.73 16.64
CA GLY A 228 5.58 -12.17 15.81
C GLY A 228 5.94 -13.05 14.61
N ILE A 229 5.98 -14.37 14.80
CA ILE A 229 6.36 -15.32 13.74
C ILE A 229 5.43 -15.21 12.51
N PRO A 230 4.08 -15.27 12.63
CA PRO A 230 3.18 -15.08 11.51
C PRO A 230 3.40 -13.77 10.76
N ILE A 231 3.66 -12.66 11.46
CA ILE A 231 3.90 -11.36 10.82
C ILE A 231 5.19 -11.38 10.00
N ILE A 232 6.25 -12.01 10.52
CA ILE A 232 7.52 -12.18 9.79
C ILE A 232 7.29 -13.07 8.56
N ILE A 233 6.54 -14.16 8.68
CA ILE A 233 6.19 -15.03 7.54
C ILE A 233 5.44 -14.24 6.47
N LEU A 234 4.47 -13.40 6.86
CA LEU A 234 3.75 -12.54 5.91
C LEU A 234 4.69 -11.57 5.21
N TYR A 235 5.66 -10.99 5.93
CA TYR A 235 6.67 -10.13 5.33
C TYR A 235 7.53 -10.87 4.30
N GLU A 236 7.94 -12.11 4.59
CA GLU A 236 8.68 -12.94 3.64
C GLU A 236 7.86 -13.30 2.39
N ILE A 237 6.59 -13.67 2.57
CA ILE A 237 5.65 -13.90 1.47
C ILE A 237 5.54 -12.63 0.61
N SER A 238 5.48 -11.46 1.26
CA SER A 238 5.42 -10.15 0.58
C SER A 238 6.65 -9.91 -0.31
N ILE A 239 7.86 -10.27 0.16
CA ILE A 239 9.10 -10.14 -0.62
C ILE A 239 9.07 -11.05 -1.85
N VAL A 240 8.59 -12.29 -1.69
CA VAL A 240 8.48 -13.23 -2.80
C VAL A 240 7.48 -12.74 -3.84
N MET A 241 6.30 -12.27 -3.42
CA MET A 241 5.29 -11.70 -4.31
C MET A 241 5.80 -10.46 -5.04
N ALA A 242 6.50 -9.56 -4.34
CA ALA A 242 7.16 -8.40 -4.93
C ALA A 242 8.15 -8.79 -6.03
N ARG A 243 9.02 -9.78 -5.78
CA ARG A 243 10.00 -10.26 -6.77
C ARG A 243 9.36 -10.88 -8.00
N VAL A 244 8.32 -11.70 -7.82
CA VAL A 244 7.56 -12.26 -8.95
C VAL A 244 6.95 -11.13 -9.77
N SER A 245 6.47 -10.09 -9.09
CA SER A 245 5.86 -8.97 -9.77
C SER A 245 6.85 -8.08 -10.52
N GLU A 246 8.03 -7.83 -9.97
CA GLU A 246 9.09 -7.07 -10.65
C GLU A 246 9.55 -7.79 -11.92
N ARG A 247 9.72 -9.12 -11.86
CA ARG A 247 10.08 -9.94 -13.02
C ARG A 247 9.04 -9.88 -14.14
N LYS A 248 7.74 -9.87 -13.78
CA LYS A 248 6.67 -9.75 -14.78
C LYS A 248 6.72 -8.40 -15.49
N ARG A 249 7.01 -7.31 -14.77
CA ARG A 249 7.16 -5.97 -15.37
C ARG A 249 8.39 -5.90 -16.27
N ALA A 250 9.51 -6.46 -15.84
CA ALA A 250 10.74 -6.49 -16.64
C ALA A 250 10.57 -7.28 -17.95
N LYS A 251 9.73 -8.33 -17.96
CA LYS A 251 9.40 -9.08 -19.18
C LYS A 251 8.46 -8.30 -20.11
N ALA A 252 7.39 -7.71 -19.56
CA ALA A 252 6.47 -6.90 -20.36
C ALA A 252 7.20 -5.75 -21.05
N ASN A 253 8.08 -5.05 -20.34
CA ASN A 253 8.89 -3.99 -20.94
C ASN A 253 9.87 -4.50 -22.02
N ALA A 254 10.39 -5.72 -21.91
CA ALA A 254 11.30 -6.28 -22.90
C ALA A 254 10.56 -6.77 -24.16
N GLU A 255 9.31 -7.22 -24.01
CA GLU A 255 8.43 -7.58 -25.14
C GLU A 255 7.98 -6.32 -25.90
N ASP A 256 7.68 -5.21 -25.21
CA ASP A 256 7.37 -3.92 -25.85
C ASP A 256 8.59 -3.34 -26.61
N ASP A 257 9.81 -3.49 -26.09
CA ASP A 257 11.04 -3.02 -26.76
C ASP A 257 11.39 -3.87 -28.01
N GLU A 258 11.07 -5.17 -28.03
CA GLU A 258 11.26 -6.06 -29.21
C GLU A 258 10.25 -5.76 -30.34
N ASP A 259 9.00 -5.45 -29.99
CA ASP A 259 7.96 -5.08 -30.97
C ASP A 259 8.24 -3.70 -31.63
N ASP A 260 8.80 -2.73 -30.90
CA ASP A 260 9.20 -1.41 -31.45
C ASP A 260 10.42 -1.50 -32.39
N GLU A 261 11.36 -2.44 -32.16
CA GLU A 261 12.51 -2.70 -33.04
C GLU A 261 12.09 -3.38 -34.34
N ASP A 262 11.15 -4.34 -34.30
CA ASP A 262 10.60 -5.01 -35.48
C ASP A 262 9.73 -4.07 -36.35
N GLU A 263 9.00 -3.12 -35.77
CA GLU A 263 8.27 -2.10 -36.53
C GLU A 263 9.23 -1.10 -37.23
N ALA A 264 10.32 -0.70 -36.56
CA ALA A 264 11.32 0.21 -37.14
C ALA A 264 12.12 -0.43 -38.29
N GLU A 265 12.43 -1.73 -38.25
CA GLU A 265 13.06 -2.45 -39.37
C GLU A 265 12.11 -2.68 -40.56
N SER A 266 10.79 -2.64 -40.33
CA SER A 266 9.79 -2.83 -41.40
C SER A 266 9.50 -1.57 -42.23
N ASP A 267 9.69 -0.36 -41.67
CA ASP A 267 9.46 0.92 -42.36
C ASP A 267 10.60 1.29 -43.33
N ASP A 268 11.85 0.91 -43.01
CA ASP A 268 13.02 1.12 -43.89
C ASP A 268 13.04 0.18 -45.12
N GLY A 269 12.15 -0.82 -45.17
CA GLY A 269 12.07 -1.80 -46.27
C GLY A 269 11.18 -1.40 -47.46
N GLU A 270 10.28 -0.42 -47.30
CA GLU A 270 9.25 -0.10 -48.30
C GLU A 270 9.70 0.97 -49.33
N GLU A 271 10.71 1.80 -49.01
CA GLU A 271 11.20 2.85 -49.95
C GLU A 271 12.18 2.33 -51.03
N ALA A 272 12.70 1.10 -50.92
CA ALA A 272 13.73 0.58 -51.81
C ALA A 272 13.21 -0.15 -53.09
N GLN A 273 11.89 -0.30 -53.27
CA GLN A 273 11.30 -0.99 -54.43
C GLN A 273 10.46 -0.07 -55.33
N ALA A 274 10.91 1.15 -55.61
CA ALA A 274 10.33 2.00 -56.66
C ALA A 274 11.37 2.44 -57.70
N SER A 275 12.27 1.54 -58.11
CA SER A 275 13.18 1.78 -59.22
C SER A 275 13.67 0.45 -59.79
N THR A 276 12.99 -0.08 -60.82
CA THR A 276 13.58 -0.76 -61.99
C THR A 276 12.45 -1.24 -62.92
N GLY A 277 12.35 -0.69 -64.13
CA GLY A 277 11.37 -1.12 -65.13
C GLY A 277 11.49 -0.39 -66.47
N THR A 278 12.34 -0.94 -67.34
CA THR A 278 12.80 -0.46 -68.65
C THR A 278 11.71 -0.33 -69.75
N THR A 279 11.82 0.76 -70.51
CA THR A 279 11.35 1.15 -71.88
C THR A 279 10.53 0.19 -72.77
N VAL A 280 9.48 0.70 -73.46
CA VAL A 280 9.28 0.66 -74.94
C VAL A 280 8.23 1.71 -75.40
N ALA A 281 8.66 2.55 -76.36
CA ALA A 281 7.96 3.31 -77.43
C ALA A 281 6.46 3.68 -77.37
N THR A 282 6.17 4.98 -77.60
CA THR A 282 5.38 5.48 -78.75
C THR A 282 5.61 6.99 -78.95
N ALA A 283 5.63 7.41 -80.21
CA ALA A 283 5.94 8.75 -80.71
C ALA A 283 4.71 9.68 -80.82
N GLN A 284 5.02 10.96 -81.12
CA GLN A 284 4.16 12.04 -81.68
C GLN A 284 3.24 12.78 -80.68
N GLU A 285 3.09 14.11 -80.66
CA GLU A 285 3.51 15.22 -81.55
C GLU A 285 3.24 16.57 -80.84
N SER A 286 3.84 17.65 -81.38
CA SER A 286 3.48 19.09 -81.24
C SER A 286 3.97 19.86 -80.00
N VAL A 287 4.39 21.13 -80.04
CA VAL A 287 5.06 22.08 -80.96
C VAL A 287 4.93 23.47 -80.27
N ASP A 288 5.97 24.32 -80.37
CA ASP A 288 6.04 25.77 -80.05
C ASP A 288 6.04 26.19 -78.55
N ALA A 289 6.81 27.17 -78.05
CA ALA A 289 7.47 28.32 -78.67
C ALA A 289 8.69 28.85 -77.86
N GLN A 290 9.50 29.63 -78.58
CA GLN A 290 10.56 30.61 -78.23
C GLN A 290 10.20 31.53 -77.04
N GLY A 291 11.11 32.24 -76.33
CA GLY A 291 12.51 32.57 -76.54
C GLY A 291 13.01 33.62 -75.50
N GLU A 292 14.29 33.99 -75.63
CA GLU A 292 15.01 35.19 -75.12
C GLU A 292 15.04 35.48 -73.60
N ALA A 293 16.19 35.44 -72.92
CA ALA A 293 17.45 36.22 -73.00
C ALA A 293 17.46 37.52 -72.15
N ALA A 294 18.50 37.56 -71.30
CA ALA A 294 19.29 38.71 -70.85
C ALA A 294 18.82 39.61 -69.68
N ALA A 295 19.65 39.52 -68.62
CA ALA A 295 20.41 40.61 -68.00
C ALA A 295 19.90 41.28 -66.71
N SER A 296 20.90 41.48 -65.83
CA SER A 296 21.05 42.53 -64.82
C SER A 296 20.31 42.33 -63.49
N TYR A 297 21.05 42.05 -62.41
CA TYR A 297 21.51 43.11 -61.49
C TYR A 297 22.48 42.54 -60.44
N ASP A 298 23.56 43.28 -60.27
CA ASP A 298 24.68 43.14 -59.34
C ASP A 298 24.52 44.19 -58.24
N ASP A 299 24.70 43.79 -56.98
CA ASP A 299 25.36 44.51 -55.88
C ASP A 299 25.28 43.57 -54.66
N GLY A 300 26.34 43.14 -54.00
CA GLY A 300 27.51 43.91 -53.63
C GLY A 300 27.43 44.18 -52.13
N GLN A 301 28.00 43.29 -51.32
CA GLN A 301 28.96 43.64 -50.26
C GLN A 301 29.29 42.44 -49.37
N SER A 302 30.52 41.99 -49.56
CA SER A 302 31.32 41.17 -48.66
C SER A 302 31.80 41.95 -47.43
N SER A 303 32.29 41.17 -46.46
CA SER A 303 33.45 41.45 -45.59
C SER A 303 33.10 42.09 -44.24
N LEU A 304 33.70 41.76 -43.09
CA LEU A 304 34.95 41.04 -42.78
C LEU A 304 34.89 40.55 -41.33
N THR A 305 35.64 39.48 -41.09
CA THR A 305 36.15 38.95 -39.80
C THR A 305 36.77 40.02 -38.89
N ARG A 306 36.83 39.78 -37.57
CA ARG A 306 38.08 39.53 -36.79
C ARG A 306 37.87 39.56 -35.25
N SER A 307 38.71 38.76 -34.60
CA SER A 307 39.13 38.64 -33.18
C SER A 307 39.13 39.95 -32.36
N SER A 308 39.27 40.00 -31.03
CA SER A 308 40.04 39.20 -30.05
C SER A 308 39.77 39.81 -28.66
N ASP A 309 39.95 39.01 -27.60
CA ASP A 309 40.50 39.33 -26.27
C ASP A 309 40.03 40.59 -25.50
N ASP A 310 39.66 40.43 -24.23
CA ASP A 310 40.49 40.83 -23.07
C ASP A 310 39.67 41.02 -21.78
N ASP A 311 40.26 40.56 -20.66
CA ASP A 311 40.13 40.94 -19.24
C ASP A 311 38.72 41.22 -18.63
N GLY A 312 38.38 40.76 -17.43
CA GLY A 312 39.18 40.37 -16.28
C GLY A 312 38.36 40.66 -15.01
N ASP A 313 38.86 40.14 -13.89
CA ASP A 313 38.59 40.57 -12.52
C ASP A 313 37.39 39.95 -11.75
N ALA A 314 37.77 39.01 -10.88
CA ALA A 314 37.08 38.72 -9.63
C ALA A 314 37.81 39.46 -8.50
N PRO A 315 37.13 39.77 -7.38
CA PRO A 315 37.73 39.33 -6.12
C PRO A 315 36.74 38.74 -5.12
N LYS A 316 37.26 37.77 -4.35
CA LYS A 316 36.72 37.27 -3.08
C LYS A 316 36.85 38.34 -1.99
N LEU A 317 35.87 38.43 -1.10
CA LEU A 317 36.06 39.00 0.24
C LEU A 317 35.34 38.12 1.29
N SER A 318 36.05 37.91 2.40
CA SER A 318 35.74 37.03 3.51
C SER A 318 35.76 37.82 4.83
N GLY A 319 34.68 37.71 5.63
CA GLY A 319 34.57 37.98 7.09
C GLY A 319 34.75 39.43 7.58
N PRO A 320 34.64 39.73 8.90
CA PRO A 320 34.25 38.87 10.06
C PRO A 320 33.31 39.54 11.13
N SER A 321 32.90 38.76 12.15
CA SER A 321 32.48 39.12 13.55
C SER A 321 31.27 40.08 13.73
N ASN A 322 30.46 40.10 14.80
CA ASN A 322 30.65 39.88 16.24
C ASN A 322 29.22 39.69 16.85
N ASN A 323 29.00 38.77 17.78
CA ASN A 323 28.84 38.95 19.24
C ASN A 323 27.76 39.95 19.71
N ASP A 324 26.87 39.43 20.55
CA ASP A 324 26.28 39.97 21.81
C ASP A 324 24.86 39.40 21.97
N ASP A 325 24.29 39.11 23.13
CA ASP A 325 24.73 38.83 24.51
C ASP A 325 23.42 38.67 25.32
N GLY A 326 23.46 37.88 26.41
CA GLY A 326 22.52 37.97 27.53
C GLY A 326 21.10 37.41 27.30
N GLU A 327 20.37 36.86 28.27
CA GLU A 327 20.49 36.82 29.72
C GLU A 327 19.68 35.59 30.22
N ASP A 328 20.26 34.98 31.25
CA ASP A 328 19.65 34.39 32.45
C ASP A 328 18.13 34.37 32.57
N ASP A 329 17.56 33.21 32.93
CA ASP A 329 16.64 33.23 34.08
C ASP A 329 16.48 31.90 34.82
N PHE A 330 16.29 32.10 36.11
CA PHE A 330 16.31 31.15 37.21
C PHE A 330 15.11 30.18 37.26
N ASN A 331 15.40 28.97 37.76
CA ASN A 331 14.72 28.33 38.89
C ASN A 331 13.18 28.36 38.97
N ASN A 332 12.53 27.19 38.92
CA ASN A 332 11.47 26.93 39.90
C ASN A 332 11.30 25.44 40.23
N ALA A 333 11.31 25.18 41.53
CA ALA A 333 11.04 23.91 42.17
C ALA A 333 9.53 23.68 42.31
N ARG A 334 9.09 22.41 42.24
CA ARG A 334 8.17 21.79 43.20
C ARG A 334 8.09 20.28 43.01
#